data_AF-A0A1I4GI04-F1
#
_entry.id   AF-A0A1I4GI04-F1
#
_cell.length_a   1.000
_cell.length_b   1.000
_cell.length_c   1.000
_cell.angle_alpha   90.00
_cell.angle_beta   90.00
_cell.angle_gamma   90.00
#
_symmetry.space_group_name_H-M   'P 1'
#
loop_
_entity.id
_entity.type
_entity.pdbx_description
1 polymer ?
#
loop_
_entity_poly.entity_id
_entity_poly.type
_entity_poly.pdbx_seq_one_letter_code
_entity_poly.pdbx_strand_id
1 'polypeptide(L)' 'MPAPINPLVAEMVAKLNVALREDFEERAAIMEFDAELSREHAECLALLDVLNRHPCALCATAQF' A
#
# COMPACT_ATOMS: atom_id res chain seq x y z
N MET A 1 -2.25 10.22 -1.80
CA MET A 1 -0.95 10.33 -2.52
C MET A 1 -1.16 10.22 -4.04
N PRO A 2 -0.21 10.69 -4.89
CA PRO A 2 -0.20 10.34 -6.31
C PRO A 2 -0.14 8.81 -6.51
N ALA A 3 -0.50 8.32 -7.71
CA ALA A 3 -0.46 6.89 -8.02
C ALA A 3 0.94 6.29 -7.81
N PRO A 4 1.07 5.07 -7.25
CA PRO A 4 2.37 4.45 -7.01
C PRO A 4 3.25 4.40 -8.26
N ILE A 5 4.57 4.54 -8.07
CA ILE A 5 5.56 4.57 -9.16
C ILE A 5 5.66 3.20 -9.82
N ASN A 6 5.75 2.15 -8.99
CA ASN A 6 5.87 0.79 -9.49
C ASN A 6 4.51 0.30 -10.02
N PRO A 7 4.42 -0.14 -11.30
CA PRO A 7 3.14 -0.55 -11.89
C PRO A 7 2.44 -1.69 -11.15
N LEU A 8 3.20 -2.65 -10.59
CA LEU A 8 2.63 -3.77 -9.84
C LEU A 8 2.05 -3.30 -8.51
N VAL A 9 2.77 -2.41 -7.80
CA VAL A 9 2.27 -1.80 -6.55
C VAL A 9 0.99 -1.01 -6.84
N ALA A 10 0.94 -0.24 -7.93
CA ALA A 10 -0.25 0.49 -8.35
C ALA A 10 -1.44 -0.45 -8.60
N GLU A 11 -1.23 -1.59 -9.27
CA GLU A 11 -2.28 -2.58 -9.51
C GLU A 11 -2.79 -3.22 -8.21
N MET A 12 -1.89 -3.54 -7.27
CA MET A 12 -2.25 -4.16 -5.99
C MET A 12 -2.98 -3.18 -5.08
N VAL A 13 -2.52 -1.93 -4.99
CA VAL A 13 -3.17 -0.87 -4.21
C VAL A 13 -4.56 -0.56 -4.75
N ALA A 14 -4.77 -0.62 -6.06
CA ALA A 14 -6.08 -0.43 -6.68
C ALA A 14 -7.12 -1.50 -6.28
N LYS A 15 -6.68 -2.66 -5.77
CA LYS A 15 -7.56 -3.74 -5.29
C LYS A 15 -7.90 -3.59 -3.79
N LEU A 16 -7.21 -2.72 -3.07
CA LEU A 16 -7.50 -2.45 -1.67
C LEU A 16 -8.84 -1.70 -1.53
N ASN A 17 -9.55 -1.99 -0.44
CA ASN A 17 -10.68 -1.14 -0.05
C ASN A 17 -10.17 0.23 0.43
N VAL A 18 -11.10 1.18 0.62
CA VAL A 18 -10.75 2.58 0.98
C VAL A 18 -9.90 2.65 2.25
N ALA A 19 -10.27 1.91 3.31
CA ALA A 19 -9.54 1.94 4.58
C ALA A 19 -8.10 1.41 4.46
N LEU A 20 -7.92 0.30 3.75
CA LEU A 20 -6.59 -0.28 3.53
C LEU A 20 -5.74 0.57 2.58
N ARG A 21 -6.37 1.30 1.65
CA ARG A 21 -5.69 2.26 0.80
C ARG A 21 -5.23 3.48 1.59
N GLU A 22 -6.04 4.02 2.48
CA GLU A 22 -5.65 5.12 3.37
C GLU A 22 -4.45 4.72 4.23
N ASP A 23 -4.52 3.52 4.82
CA ASP A 23 -3.43 2.95 5.62
C ASP A 23 -2.13 2.78 4.80
N PHE A 24 -2.22 2.29 3.57
CA PHE A 24 -1.09 2.25 2.63
C PHE A 24 -0.49 3.65 2.40
N GLU A 25 -1.33 4.66 2.13
CA GLU A 25 -0.87 6.02 1.82
C GLU A 25 -0.19 6.68 3.03
N GLU A 26 -0.72 6.48 4.24
CA GLU A 26 -0.09 6.95 5.47
C GLU A 26 1.26 6.26 5.71
N ARG A 27 1.33 4.94 5.52
CA ARG A 27 2.57 4.19 5.72
C ARG A 27 3.65 4.57 4.70
N ALA A 28 3.26 4.76 3.44
CA ALA A 28 4.17 5.19 2.38
C ALA A 28 4.74 6.58 2.68
N ALA A 29 3.91 7.53 3.13
CA ALA A 29 4.38 8.87 3.49
C ALA A 29 5.39 8.84 4.65
N ILE A 30 5.14 8.07 5.71
CA ILE A 30 6.07 7.95 6.84
C ILE A 30 7.39 7.32 6.38
N MET A 31 7.34 6.28 5.54
CA MET A 31 8.56 5.63 5.05
C MET A 31 9.36 6.52 4.08
N GLU A 32 8.69 7.34 3.26
CA GLU A 32 9.34 8.28 2.34
C GLU A 32 10.00 9.44 3.10
N PHE A 33 9.27 10.08 4.01
CA PHE A 33 9.72 11.33 4.61
C PHE A 33 10.45 11.14 5.94
N ASP A 34 9.94 10.29 6.84
CA ASP A 34 10.55 10.13 8.18
C ASP A 34 11.72 9.15 8.15
N ALA A 35 11.67 8.14 7.27
CA ALA A 35 12.75 7.16 7.08
C ALA A 35 13.63 7.45 5.87
N GLU A 36 13.40 8.56 5.17
CA GLU A 36 14.18 9.05 4.02
C GLU A 36 14.39 8.01 2.90
N LEU A 37 13.42 7.12 2.71
CA LEU A 37 13.47 6.14 1.61
C LEU A 37 13.03 6.77 0.30
N SER A 38 13.54 6.24 -0.82
CA SER A 38 12.97 6.60 -2.11
C SER A 38 11.48 6.25 -2.14
N ARG A 39 10.68 7.09 -2.78
CA ARG A 39 9.22 6.89 -2.88
C ARG A 39 8.84 5.49 -3.36
N GLU A 40 9.53 4.98 -4.39
CA GLU A 40 9.28 3.63 -4.89
C GLU A 40 9.53 2.55 -3.83
N HIS A 41 10.59 2.69 -3.02
CA HIS A 41 10.91 1.74 -1.95
C HIS A 41 9.94 1.86 -0.76
N ALA A 42 9.58 3.09 -0.39
CA ALA A 42 8.59 3.38 0.63
C ALA A 42 7.23 2.78 0.29
N GLU A 43 6.77 2.94 -0.96
CA GLU A 43 5.52 2.34 -1.46
C GLU A 43 5.57 0.80 -1.40
N CYS A 44 6.69 0.18 -1.77
CA CYS A 44 6.84 -1.28 -1.66
C CYS A 44 6.71 -1.78 -0.21
N LEU A 45 7.41 -1.13 0.72
CA LEU A 45 7.38 -1.51 2.14
C LEU A 45 6.01 -1.23 2.79
N ALA A 46 5.35 -0.14 2.42
CA ALA A 46 4.01 0.18 2.89
C ALA A 46 2.99 -0.88 2.47
N LEU A 47 3.05 -1.35 1.22
CA LEU A 47 2.18 -2.43 0.76
C LEU A 47 2.45 -3.74 1.52
N LEU A 48 3.71 -4.09 1.74
CA LEU A 48 4.07 -5.28 2.52
C LEU A 48 3.59 -5.17 3.98
N ASP A 49 3.67 -3.99 4.58
CA ASP A 49 3.18 -3.74 5.94
C ASP A 49 1.66 -3.91 6.03
N VAL A 50 0.91 -3.35 5.08
CA VAL A 50 -0.55 -3.55 4.98
C VAL A 50 -0.89 -5.03 4.82
N LEU A 51 -0.21 -5.76 3.94
CA LEU A 51 -0.42 -7.20 3.75
C LEU A 51 -0.06 -8.01 4.99
N ASN A 52 0.98 -7.62 5.72
CA ASN A 52 1.37 -8.30 6.94
C ASN A 52 0.33 -8.11 8.06
N ARG A 53 -0.25 -6.90 8.18
CA ARG A 53 -1.33 -6.60 9.14
C ARG A 53 -2.68 -7.15 8.70
N HIS A 54 -2.89 -7.28 7.40
CA HIS A 54 -4.11 -7.77 6.77
C HIS A 54 -3.80 -8.82 5.70
N PRO A 55 -3.48 -10.08 6.08
CA PRO A 55 -3.08 -11.13 5.13
C PRO A 55 -4.07 -11.38 4.00
N CYS A 56 -5.36 -11.07 4.23
CA CYS A 56 -6.43 -11.21 3.25
C CYS A 56 -6.78 -9.92 2.49
N ALA A 57 -6.00 -8.85 2.62
CA ALA A 57 -6.27 -7.56 1.97
C ALA A 57 -6.41 -7.63 0.44
N LEU A 58 -5.78 -8.63 -0.19
CA LEU A 58 -5.88 -8.91 -1.62
C LEU A 58 -6.60 -10.21 -1.93
N CYS A 59 -7.20 -10.87 -0.93
CA CYS A 59 -8.02 -12.04 -1.19
C CYS A 59 -9.28 -11.63 -1.95
N ALA A 60 -9.66 -12.44 -2.93
CA ALA A 60 -10.94 -12.33 -3.61
C ALA A 60 -12.06 -12.80 -2.67
N THR A 61 -12.36 -12.04 -1.62
CA THR A 61 -13.58 -12.28 -0.85
C THR A 61 -14.67 -11.40 -1.43
N ALA A 62 -15.54 -12.05 -2.20
CA ALA A 62 -16.87 -11.59 -2.53
C ALA A 62 -17.50 -10.88 -1.33
N GLN A 63 -17.99 -9.67 -1.58
CA GLN A 63 -18.95 -9.00 -0.70
C GLN A 63 -20.15 -9.95 -0.58
N PHE A 64 -20.35 -10.55 0.60
CA PHE A 64 -21.61 -11.15 1.02
C PHE A 64 -22.26 -10.23 2.04
#